data_AF-A0A4R7CWH1-F1
#
_entry.id   AF-A0A4R7CWH1-F1
#
_cell.length_a   1.000
_cell.length_b   1.000
_cell.length_c   1.000
_cell.angle_alpha   90.00
_cell.angle_beta   90.00
_cell.angle_gamma   90.00
#
_symmetry.space_group_name_H-M   'P 1'
#
loop_
_entity.id
_entity.type
_entity.pdbx_description
1 polymer ?
#
loop_
_entity_poly.entity_id
_entity_poly.type
_entity_poly.pdbx_seq_one_letter_code
_entity_poly.pdbx_strand_id
1 'polypeptide(L)'
;MAFLVASIGFWQLGKTEMARAYIIPTLVAGCILLIIGLGLFFTNKARITQFENAYHADAVAFVDSELARAEATLKEYDTVVFTAIPIIIIVCALVLLFVSTPIWRASMITTIAMLVSILLVDGTAHAKIDGYNKQLQLAAKEMNK
;
A
#
# COMPACT_ATOMS: atom_id res chain seq x y z
N MET A 1 -5.08 9.66 6.57
CA MET A 1 -5.78 10.67 7.39
C MET A 1 -7.29 10.61 7.29
N ALA A 2 -7.90 10.44 6.09
CA ALA A 2 -9.35 10.40 5.92
C ALA A 2 -10.08 9.45 6.89
N PHE A 3 -9.56 8.22 7.08
CA PHE A 3 -10.13 7.25 8.02
C PHE A 3 -10.09 7.69 9.50
N LEU A 4 -9.02 8.37 9.94
CA LEU A 4 -8.94 8.91 11.31
C LEU A 4 -9.92 10.05 11.51
N VAL A 5 -10.05 10.95 10.53
CA VAL A 5 -11.03 12.04 10.56
C VAL A 5 -12.45 11.49 10.57
N ALA A 6 -12.73 10.47 9.75
CA ALA A 6 -14.02 9.78 9.74
C ALA A 6 -14.34 9.14 11.10
N SER A 7 -13.36 8.47 11.73
CA SER A 7 -13.52 7.90 13.07
C SER A 7 -13.91 8.96 14.11
N ILE A 8 -13.24 10.12 14.10
CA ILE A 8 -13.55 11.22 15.03
C ILE A 8 -14.94 11.79 14.74
N GLY A 9 -15.29 11.94 13.46
CA GLY A 9 -16.61 12.40 13.04
C GLY A 9 -17.74 11.48 13.51
N PHE A 10 -17.57 10.16 13.35
CA PHE A 10 -18.54 9.18 13.86
C PHE A 10 -18.62 9.17 15.39
N TRP A 11 -17.52 9.44 16.09
CA TRP A 11 -17.52 9.52 17.55
C TRP A 11 -18.30 10.74 18.06
N GLN A 12 -18.14 11.91 17.44
CA GLN A 12 -18.83 13.14 17.87
C GLN A 12 -20.28 13.23 17.40
N LEU A 13 -20.58 12.75 16.18
CA LEU A 13 -21.88 12.94 15.52
C LEU A 13 -22.72 11.65 15.46
N GLY A 14 -22.13 10.49 15.75
CA GLY A 14 -22.77 9.18 15.65
C GLY A 14 -23.80 8.90 16.75
N LYS A 15 -25.06 9.20 16.45
CA LYS A 15 -26.19 8.87 17.32
C LYS A 15 -26.84 7.52 17.02
N THR A 16 -26.63 6.97 15.82
CA THR A 16 -27.19 5.67 15.41
C THR A 16 -26.24 4.52 15.74
N GLU A 17 -26.79 3.32 15.93
CA GLU A 17 -26.00 2.10 16.15
C GLU A 17 -25.03 1.84 14.99
N MET A 18 -25.47 2.05 13.75
CA MET A 18 -24.63 1.95 12.55
C MET A 18 -23.47 2.95 12.57
N ALA A 19 -23.71 4.23 12.90
CA ALA A 19 -22.65 5.23 12.92
C ALA A 19 -21.58 4.91 13.97
N ARG A 20 -22.00 4.45 15.16
CA ARG A 20 -21.08 4.05 16.23
C ARG A 20 -20.24 2.83 15.85
N ALA A 21 -20.82 1.90 15.07
CA ALA A 21 -20.12 0.72 14.59
C ALA A 21 -18.92 1.04 13.67
N TYR A 22 -18.90 2.20 12.99
CA TYR A 22 -17.77 2.62 12.15
C TYR A 22 -16.57 3.18 12.91
N ILE A 23 -16.71 3.56 14.19
CA ILE A 23 -15.63 4.21 14.95
C ILE A 23 -14.40 3.30 15.02
N ILE A 24 -14.55 2.07 15.51
CA ILE A 24 -13.41 1.17 15.72
C ILE A 24 -12.76 0.76 14.39
N PRO A 25 -13.51 0.28 13.37
CA PRO A 25 -12.89 -0.13 12.11
C PRO A 25 -12.14 1.01 11.41
N THR A 26 -12.73 2.22 11.37
CA THR A 26 -12.08 3.36 10.69
C THR A 26 -10.87 3.86 11.45
N LEU A 27 -10.89 3.81 12.79
CA LEU A 27 -9.71 4.10 13.61
C LEU A 27 -8.57 3.13 13.30
N VAL A 28 -8.85 1.82 13.33
CA VAL A 28 -7.85 0.77 13.06
C VAL A 28 -7.25 0.93 11.66
N ALA A 29 -8.10 1.08 10.63
CA ALA A 29 -7.64 1.29 9.25
C ALA A 29 -6.78 2.57 9.13
N GLY A 30 -7.21 3.66 9.77
CA GLY A 30 -6.47 4.92 9.78
C GLY A 30 -5.09 4.80 10.44
N CYS A 31 -5.00 4.09 11.57
CA CYS A 31 -3.74 3.85 12.27
C CYS A 31 -2.80 2.98 11.46
N ILE A 32 -3.29 1.88 10.85
CA ILE A 32 -2.48 0.99 10.00
C ILE A 32 -1.88 1.78 8.83
N LEU A 33 -2.70 2.52 8.09
CA LEU A 33 -2.23 3.32 6.96
C LEU A 33 -1.22 4.39 7.38
N LEU A 34 -1.40 4.98 8.56
CA LEU A 34 -0.46 5.98 9.10
C LEU A 34 0.89 5.35 9.45
N ILE A 35 0.90 4.18 10.10
CA ILE A 35 2.13 3.45 10.44
C ILE A 35 2.88 3.06 9.17
N ILE A 36 2.20 2.49 8.17
CA ILE A 36 2.81 2.12 6.89
C ILE A 36 3.37 3.36 6.19
N GLY A 37 2.59 4.45 6.11
CA GLY A 37 3.02 5.70 5.47
C GLY A 37 4.25 6.32 6.14
N LEU A 38 4.29 6.37 7.48
CA LEU A 38 5.46 6.86 8.21
C LEU A 38 6.66 5.94 8.05
N GLY A 39 6.46 4.62 8.12
CA GLY A 39 7.53 3.64 7.93
C GLY A 39 8.22 3.78 6.58
N LEU A 40 7.43 3.92 5.51
CA LEU A 40 7.94 4.18 4.15
C LEU A 40 8.68 5.51 4.07
N PHE A 41 8.15 6.56 4.69
CA PHE A 41 8.77 7.89 4.67
C PHE A 41 10.17 7.88 5.32
N PHE A 42 10.29 7.32 6.52
CA PHE A 42 11.58 7.28 7.23
C PHE A 42 12.59 6.35 6.54
N THR A 43 12.14 5.19 6.07
CA THR A 43 13.00 4.23 5.35
C THR A 43 13.54 4.84 4.06
N ASN A 44 12.69 5.53 3.29
CA ASN A 44 13.11 6.19 2.05
C ASN A 44 14.12 7.31 2.30
N LYS A 45 13.94 8.09 3.38
CA LYS A 45 14.90 9.15 3.73
C LYS A 45 16.31 8.60 3.99
N ALA A 46 16.41 7.50 4.75
CA ALA A 46 17.69 6.88 5.03
C ALA A 46 18.31 6.20 3.78
N ARG A 47 17.46 5.67 2.89
CA ARG A 47 17.88 4.91 1.72
C ARG A 47 18.58 5.78 0.66
N ILE A 48 18.22 7.05 0.51
CA ILE A 48 18.83 7.96 -0.48
C ILE A 48 20.35 8.05 -0.29
N THR A 49 20.82 8.31 0.94
CA THR A 49 22.26 8.40 1.23
C THR A 49 22.97 7.06 1.05
N GLN A 50 22.30 5.95 1.36
CA GLN A 50 22.87 4.62 1.13
C GLN A 50 23.04 4.32 -0.36
N PHE A 51 22.13 4.80 -1.20
CA PHE A 51 22.18 4.59 -2.64
C PHE A 51 23.36 5.33 -3.28
N GLU A 52 23.56 6.59 -2.89
CA GLU A 52 24.70 7.38 -3.33
C GLU A 52 26.02 6.69 -2.96
N ASN A 53 26.16 6.27 -1.70
CA ASN A 53 27.36 5.56 -1.25
C ASN A 53 27.58 4.22 -1.96
N ALA A 54 26.52 3.42 -2.15
CA ALA A 54 26.61 2.12 -2.81
C ALA A 54 26.98 2.26 -4.30
N TYR A 55 26.41 3.25 -4.99
CA TYR A 55 26.74 3.56 -6.37
C TYR A 55 28.20 4.01 -6.54
N HIS A 56 28.70 4.86 -5.62
CA HIS A 56 30.10 5.29 -5.64
C HIS A 56 31.09 4.18 -5.27
N ALA A 57 30.66 3.20 -4.46
CA ALA A 57 31.49 2.05 -4.11
C ALA A 57 31.63 1.07 -5.27
N ASP A 58 30.51 0.68 -5.90
CA ASP A 58 30.48 -0.19 -7.06
C ASP A 58 29.18 0.02 -7.84
N ALA A 59 29.28 0.75 -8.95
CA ALA A 59 28.13 1.09 -9.78
C ALA A 59 27.51 -0.14 -10.46
N VAL A 60 28.32 -1.14 -10.86
CA VAL A 60 27.82 -2.35 -11.55
C VAL A 60 27.06 -3.22 -10.56
N ALA A 61 27.67 -3.49 -9.40
CA ALA A 61 27.03 -4.28 -8.35
C ALA A 61 25.76 -3.59 -7.81
N PHE A 62 25.77 -2.26 -7.72
CA PHE A 62 24.58 -1.48 -7.35
C PHE A 62 23.44 -1.69 -8.36
N VAL A 63 23.70 -1.52 -9.65
CA VAL A 63 22.68 -1.66 -10.70
C VAL A 63 22.10 -3.08 -10.73
N ASP A 64 22.94 -4.12 -10.62
CA ASP A 64 22.48 -5.52 -10.59
C ASP A 64 21.59 -5.79 -9.37
N SER A 65 21.97 -5.26 -8.20
CA SER A 65 21.18 -5.41 -6.97
C SER A 65 19.83 -4.69 -7.06
N GLU A 66 19.79 -3.51 -7.68
CA GLU A 66 18.57 -2.72 -7.83
C GLU A 66 17.64 -3.29 -8.91
N LEU A 67 18.19 -3.91 -9.97
CA LEU A 67 17.43 -4.69 -10.95
C LEU A 67 16.71 -5.86 -10.28
N ALA A 68 17.44 -6.69 -9.54
CA ALA A 68 16.86 -7.84 -8.84
C ALA A 68 15.75 -7.40 -7.86
N ARG A 69 15.98 -6.28 -7.15
CA ARG A 69 14.97 -5.72 -6.25
C ARG A 69 13.75 -5.18 -7.00
N ALA A 70 13.95 -4.42 -8.08
CA ALA A 70 12.86 -3.84 -8.86
C ALA A 70 11.97 -4.94 -9.46
N GLU A 71 12.57 -6.00 -10.01
CA GLU A 71 11.84 -7.17 -10.54
C GLU A 71 11.06 -7.89 -9.44
N ALA A 72 11.66 -8.10 -8.27
CA ALA A 72 10.98 -8.71 -7.14
C ALA A 72 9.76 -7.87 -6.68
N THR A 73 9.91 -6.55 -6.61
CA THR A 73 8.82 -5.63 -6.25
C THR A 73 7.71 -5.61 -7.30
N LEU A 74 8.03 -5.64 -8.60
CA LEU A 74 7.01 -5.74 -9.66
C LEU A 74 6.20 -7.04 -9.54
N LYS A 75 6.87 -8.17 -9.29
CA LYS A 75 6.19 -9.45 -9.09
C LYS A 75 5.29 -9.45 -7.85
N GLU A 76 5.71 -8.77 -6.78
CA GLU A 76 4.90 -8.58 -5.58
C GLU A 76 3.64 -7.76 -5.87
N TYR A 77 3.75 -6.67 -6.65
CA TYR A 77 2.58 -5.90 -7.07
C TYR A 77 1.58 -6.72 -7.87
N ASP A 78 2.03 -7.51 -8.85
CA ASP A 78 1.15 -8.38 -9.64
C ASP A 78 0.41 -9.41 -8.78
N THR A 79 1.13 -10.04 -7.85
CA THR A 79 0.57 -11.13 -7.03
C THR A 79 -0.31 -10.59 -5.91
N VAL A 80 0.13 -9.54 -5.22
CA VAL A 80 -0.54 -9.05 -4.02
C VAL A 80 -1.56 -7.96 -4.38
N VAL A 81 -1.11 -6.92 -5.06
CA VAL A 81 -1.95 -5.72 -5.29
C VAL A 81 -3.00 -5.94 -6.36
N PHE A 82 -2.64 -6.60 -7.45
CA PHE A 82 -3.58 -6.81 -8.56
C PHE A 82 -4.35 -8.13 -8.51
N THR A 83 -3.97 -9.06 -7.62
CA THR A 83 -4.68 -10.35 -7.49
C THR A 83 -5.24 -10.57 -6.09
N ALA A 84 -4.40 -10.61 -5.05
CA ALA A 84 -4.86 -10.93 -3.69
C ALA A 84 -5.82 -9.86 -3.14
N ILE A 85 -5.51 -8.57 -3.28
CA ILE A 85 -6.37 -7.48 -2.78
C ILE A 85 -7.77 -7.53 -3.42
N PRO A 86 -7.94 -7.61 -4.76
CA PRO A 86 -9.25 -7.77 -5.38
C PRO A 86 -10.02 -9.00 -4.88
N ILE A 87 -9.36 -10.14 -4.68
CA ILE A 87 -10.00 -11.35 -4.14
C ILE A 87 -10.53 -11.08 -2.72
N ILE A 88 -9.75 -10.43 -1.86
CA ILE A 88 -10.19 -10.07 -0.50
C ILE A 88 -11.40 -9.12 -0.55
N ILE A 89 -11.40 -8.15 -1.47
CA ILE A 89 -12.56 -7.25 -1.66
C ILE A 89 -13.81 -8.03 -2.03
N ILE A 90 -13.70 -9.00 -2.95
CA ILE A 90 -14.83 -9.87 -3.34
C ILE A 90 -15.35 -10.66 -2.12
N VAL A 91 -14.44 -11.25 -1.34
CA VAL A 91 -14.82 -11.98 -0.11
C VAL A 91 -15.54 -11.06 0.89
N CYS A 92 -15.02 -9.85 1.14
CA CYS A 92 -15.69 -8.88 2.01
C CYS A 92 -17.08 -8.49 1.49
N ALA A 93 -17.23 -8.32 0.17
CA ALA A 93 -18.52 -8.02 -0.45
C ALA A 93 -19.51 -9.19 -0.31
N LEU A 94 -19.06 -10.44 -0.44
CA LEU A 94 -19.89 -11.62 -0.22
C LEU A 94 -20.35 -11.72 1.23
N VAL A 95 -19.47 -11.47 2.21
CA VAL A 95 -19.82 -11.47 3.64
C VAL A 95 -20.92 -10.45 3.95
N LEU A 96 -20.91 -9.28 3.30
CA LEU A 96 -21.95 -8.26 3.46
C LEU A 96 -23.36 -8.73 3.06
N LEU A 97 -23.47 -9.67 2.12
CA LEU A 97 -24.77 -10.21 1.69
C LEU A 97 -25.42 -11.08 2.77
N PHE A 98 -24.61 -11.78 3.57
CA PHE A 98 -25.10 -12.76 4.55
C PHE A 98 -25.14 -12.20 5.98
N VAL A 99 -24.43 -11.10 6.27
CA VAL A 99 -24.32 -10.55 7.62
C VAL A 99 -25.13 -9.26 7.80
N SER A 100 -26.00 -9.26 8.81
CA SER A 100 -26.88 -8.13 9.14
C SER A 100 -26.40 -7.29 10.33
N THR A 101 -25.42 -7.76 11.11
CA THR A 101 -24.97 -7.05 12.31
C THR A 101 -24.20 -5.77 11.97
N PRO A 102 -24.50 -4.63 12.63
CA PRO A 102 -23.88 -3.33 12.35
C PRO A 102 -22.35 -3.33 12.33
N ILE A 103 -21.75 -4.01 13.31
CA ILE A 103 -20.29 -4.07 13.49
C ILE A 103 -19.60 -4.82 12.36
N TRP A 104 -20.16 -5.94 11.91
CA TRP A 104 -19.61 -6.68 10.78
C TRP A 104 -19.74 -5.88 9.48
N ARG A 105 -20.89 -5.24 9.26
CA ARG A 105 -21.10 -4.38 8.09
C ARG A 105 -20.12 -3.23 8.04
N ALA A 106 -19.97 -2.50 9.15
CA ALA A 106 -19.03 -1.39 9.25
C ALA A 106 -17.58 -1.85 9.03
N SER A 107 -17.21 -3.01 9.58
CA SER A 107 -15.88 -3.61 9.39
C SER A 107 -15.63 -3.94 7.92
N MET A 108 -16.51 -4.70 7.27
CA MET A 108 -16.33 -5.11 5.88
C MET A 108 -16.29 -3.91 4.92
N ILE A 109 -17.19 -2.93 5.11
CA ILE A 109 -17.21 -1.70 4.28
C ILE A 109 -15.92 -0.91 4.47
N THR A 110 -15.43 -0.79 5.71
CA THR A 110 -14.17 -0.08 6.00
C THR A 110 -12.98 -0.80 5.38
N THR A 111 -12.93 -2.13 5.48
CA THR A 111 -11.87 -2.95 4.85
C THR A 111 -11.87 -2.76 3.34
N ILE A 112 -13.03 -2.80 2.68
CA ILE A 112 -13.13 -2.54 1.24
C ILE A 112 -12.61 -1.15 0.90
N ALA A 113 -13.06 -0.11 1.61
CA ALA A 113 -12.61 1.26 1.38
C ALA A 113 -11.08 1.43 1.57
N MET A 114 -10.53 0.79 2.58
CA MET A 114 -9.09 0.80 2.86
C MET A 114 -8.31 0.11 1.72
N LEU A 115 -8.74 -1.09 1.32
CA LEU A 115 -8.09 -1.87 0.25
C LEU A 115 -8.16 -1.16 -1.11
N VAL A 116 -9.28 -0.50 -1.43
CA VAL A 116 -9.39 0.33 -2.64
C VAL A 116 -8.41 1.51 -2.59
N SER A 117 -8.27 2.14 -1.42
CA SER A 117 -7.29 3.23 -1.24
C SER A 117 -5.86 2.74 -1.44
N ILE A 118 -5.52 1.56 -0.93
CA ILE A 118 -4.20 0.93 -1.11
C ILE A 118 -3.96 0.61 -2.59
N LEU A 119 -4.93 0.00 -3.27
CA LEU A 119 -4.82 -0.34 -4.69
C LEU A 119 -4.57 0.90 -5.56
N LEU A 120 -5.21 2.02 -5.25
CA LEU A 120 -4.97 3.28 -5.95
C LEU A 120 -3.53 3.76 -5.78
N VAL A 121 -3.01 3.77 -4.55
CA VAL A 121 -1.64 4.22 -4.27
C VAL A 121 -0.63 3.27 -4.91
N ASP A 122 -0.78 1.97 -4.68
CA ASP A 122 0.16 0.96 -5.14
C ASP A 122 0.15 0.80 -6.66
N GLY A 123 -1.00 1.01 -7.33
CA GLY A 123 -1.06 1.06 -8.79
C GLY A 123 -0.19 2.17 -9.38
N THR A 124 -0.15 3.34 -8.73
CA THR A 124 0.76 4.42 -9.14
C THR A 124 2.21 4.14 -8.80
N ALA A 125 2.48 3.45 -7.69
CA ALA A 125 3.83 3.06 -7.29
C ALA A 125 4.41 2.00 -8.23
N HIS A 126 3.61 1.01 -8.63
CA HIS A 126 3.95 0.01 -9.62
C HIS A 126 4.41 0.66 -10.93
N ALA A 127 3.63 1.61 -11.47
CA ALA A 127 3.98 2.31 -12.71
C ALA A 127 5.33 3.06 -12.62
N LYS A 128 5.65 3.62 -11.45
CA LYS A 128 6.95 4.28 -11.21
C LYS A 128 8.10 3.28 -11.17
N ILE A 129 7.92 2.14 -10.48
CA ILE A 129 8.94 1.09 -10.40
C ILE A 129 9.17 0.43 -11.75
N ASP A 130 8.13 0.20 -12.55
CA ASP A 130 8.27 -0.33 -13.92
C ASP A 130 9.09 0.62 -14.80
N GLY A 131 8.80 1.93 -14.74
CA GLY A 131 9.59 2.95 -15.42
C GLY A 131 11.05 2.98 -14.96
N TYR A 132 11.29 2.86 -13.65
CA TYR A 132 12.64 2.80 -13.08
C TYR A 132 13.39 1.53 -13.49
N ASN A 133 12.73 0.36 -13.47
CA ASN A 133 13.32 -0.91 -13.89
C ASN A 133 13.77 -0.87 -15.36
N LYS A 134 12.96 -0.26 -16.24
CA LYS A 134 13.33 -0.04 -17.65
C LYS A 134 14.59 0.81 -17.79
N GLN A 135 14.74 1.86 -16.97
CA GLN A 135 15.95 2.68 -16.96
C GLN A 135 17.17 1.89 -16.46
N LEU A 136 17.01 1.09 -15.42
CA LEU A 136 18.07 0.21 -14.91
C LEU A 136 18.52 -0.81 -15.96
N GLN A 137 17.59 -1.41 -16.71
CA GLN A 137 17.93 -2.35 -17.78
C GLN A 137 18.71 -1.69 -18.92
N LEU A 138 18.44 -0.41 -19.23
CA LEU A 138 19.22 0.35 -20.20
C LEU A 138 20.62 0.65 -19.67
N ALA A 139 20.74 1.12 -18.43
CA ALA A 139 22.03 1.39 -17.78
C ALA A 139 22.90 0.12 -17.71
N ALA A 140 22.33 -1.02 -17.31
CA ALA A 140 23.03 -2.29 -17.27
C ALA A 140 23.54 -2.73 -18.65
N LYS A 141 22.78 -2.46 -19.74
CA LYS A 141 23.23 -2.76 -21.11
C LYS A 141 24.37 -1.86 -21.57
N GLU A 142 24.38 -0.59 -21.15
CA GLU A 142 25.45 0.35 -21.47
C GLU A 142 26.74 0.04 -20.70
N MET A 143 26.63 -0.41 -19.44
CA MET A 143 27.78 -0.75 -18.59
C MET A 143 28.42 -2.10 -18.95
N ASN A 144 27.68 -3.01 -19.58
CA ASN A 144 28.18 -4.31 -20.05
C ASN A 144 28.70 -4.28 -21.51
N LYS A 145 28.78 -3.09 -22.11
CA LYS A 145 29.23 -2.87 -23.49
C LYS A 145 30.69 -2.41 -23.52
#